data_AF-A0A7C3AT69-F1
#
_entry.id   AF-A0A7C3AT69-F1
#
_cell.length_a   1.000
_cell.length_b   1.000
_cell.length_c   1.000
_cell.angle_alpha   90.00
_cell.angle_beta   90.00
_cell.angle_gamma   90.00
#
_symmetry.space_group_name_H-M   'P 1'
#
loop_
_entity.id
_entity.type
_entity.pdbx_description
1 polymer ?
#
loop_
_entity_poly.entity_id
_entity_poly.type
_entity_poly.pdbx_seq_one_letter_code
_entity_poly.pdbx_strand_id
1 'polypeptide(L)'
;MAGATDARNAGGFAIRTAPAGGRGGRGDRLSHGVAGAIPRGGRWAQAIAALSVIIAPVWLQTGNILALPSFESLFWLSCVCLITVIFKTGRTHLWIAVGAVAGVGLLNKPSMLFFGIGLVVGLLLTRQRRHLLDKWLWLGGAVALAIITPQMIWQAMNGWPTWEFTRQLNRDLMARIPRWLFLVGQALYQHPLNVPLWLAGLWWLLFSEKGAPYRVFGWIFLVVLSLLLAAQSKIYYLAPAFPMLLAAGAVYFERALARRDRRWLAAAIPAALVLGGLATAPLGLPILPIERLDGYVRAFTFGALDDIHEVTETWHDQFGWENQAATVAGVFHRLTPEERADCAIITGNFGQAGAIDFFGPAYGLPRATSIHQNYFLWGPGPASGNLAIAYGIGQDFLEVLFEDVEHATTIYCDFCMPFENDLAVYLCRNLKISLHDAWPEFRIIAFSNTGVSPEIAARLLQALAHIPLLRMRGQKTRRKRDEPWEDGK
;
A
#
# COMPACT_ATOMS: atom_id res chain seq x y z
N MET A 1 23.66 17.25 -4.80
CA MET A 1 22.37 17.82 -5.21
C MET A 1 22.34 18.04 -6.73
N ALA A 2 22.09 16.96 -7.48
CA ALA A 2 21.68 16.93 -8.89
C ALA A 2 21.67 15.45 -9.29
N GLY A 3 20.49 14.87 -9.54
CA GLY A 3 20.35 13.44 -9.86
C GLY A 3 19.03 12.83 -9.43
N ALA A 4 17.91 13.51 -9.68
CA ALA A 4 16.57 12.94 -9.53
C ALA A 4 15.77 13.25 -10.81
N THR A 5 16.16 12.58 -11.88
CA THR A 5 15.46 12.61 -13.19
C THR A 5 15.20 11.18 -13.60
N ASP A 6 14.05 10.64 -13.19
CA ASP A 6 13.08 9.93 -14.04
C ASP A 6 12.10 9.10 -13.21
N ALA A 7 11.10 9.78 -12.64
CA ALA A 7 9.87 9.16 -12.14
C ALA A 7 8.63 9.95 -12.59
N ARG A 8 8.72 10.65 -13.73
CA ARG A 8 7.55 11.33 -14.33
C ARG A 8 6.82 10.35 -15.22
N ASN A 9 5.87 9.56 -14.71
CA ASN A 9 4.86 8.94 -15.61
C ASN A 9 3.54 8.42 -14.99
N ALA A 10 3.29 8.50 -13.68
CA ALA A 10 1.98 8.05 -13.15
C ALA A 10 0.87 9.12 -13.29
N GLY A 11 1.17 10.40 -13.04
CA GLY A 11 0.18 11.49 -13.12
C GLY A 11 -0.19 11.94 -14.54
N GLY A 12 0.63 11.62 -15.55
CA GLY A 12 0.44 12.09 -16.93
C GLY A 12 -0.64 11.33 -17.72
N PHE A 13 -0.95 10.09 -17.33
CA PHE A 13 -1.91 9.26 -18.07
C PHE A 13 -3.36 9.73 -17.89
N ALA A 14 -3.65 10.49 -16.83
CA ALA A 14 -4.96 11.10 -16.62
C ALA A 14 -5.16 12.45 -17.35
N ILE A 15 -4.09 13.06 -17.89
CA ILE A 15 -4.12 14.47 -18.36
C ILE A 15 -3.81 14.61 -19.86
N ARG A 16 -3.26 13.60 -20.55
CA ARG A 16 -3.08 13.65 -22.02
C ARG A 16 -4.18 12.92 -22.79
N THR A 17 -5.32 13.59 -22.95
CA THR A 17 -6.17 13.44 -24.15
C THR A 17 -6.21 14.76 -24.91
N ALA A 18 -5.16 14.97 -25.71
CA ALA A 18 -4.97 15.86 -26.88
C ALA A 18 -5.38 17.36 -26.81
N PRO A 19 -4.57 18.20 -27.48
CA PRO A 19 -5.06 18.91 -28.65
C PRO A 19 -4.25 18.47 -29.87
N ALA A 20 -4.92 17.99 -30.92
CA ALA A 20 -4.29 17.78 -32.21
C ALA A 20 -4.99 18.68 -33.24
N GLY A 21 -4.28 19.72 -33.66
CA GLY A 21 -4.50 20.34 -34.96
C GLY A 21 -3.61 19.62 -35.97
N GLY A 22 -4.21 18.97 -36.97
CA GLY A 22 -3.48 18.31 -38.05
C GLY A 22 -4.46 17.68 -39.03
N ARG A 23 -4.57 18.28 -40.22
CA ARG A 23 -5.47 17.86 -41.30
C ARG A 23 -5.00 16.54 -41.92
N GLY A 24 -5.97 15.64 -42.16
CA GLY A 24 -6.04 14.84 -43.38
C GLY A 24 -5.51 13.41 -43.31
N GLY A 25 -6.41 12.43 -43.40
CA GLY A 25 -6.08 11.05 -43.77
C GLY A 25 -7.14 10.06 -43.33
N ARG A 26 -7.63 9.20 -44.23
CA ARG A 26 -8.73 8.22 -44.05
C ARG A 26 -8.48 7.10 -43.01
N GLY A 27 -7.57 7.27 -42.05
CA GLY A 27 -7.35 6.39 -40.88
C GLY A 27 -8.15 6.78 -39.62
N ASP A 28 -8.85 7.91 -39.63
CA ASP A 28 -9.48 8.54 -38.44
C ASP A 28 -10.73 7.86 -37.84
N ARG A 29 -11.12 6.66 -38.27
CA ARG A 29 -12.36 6.02 -37.77
C ARG A 29 -12.19 5.13 -36.53
N LEU A 30 -10.97 4.83 -36.10
CA LEU A 30 -10.70 4.00 -34.91
C LEU A 30 -10.31 4.81 -33.66
N SER A 31 -9.66 5.95 -33.84
CA SER A 31 -9.20 6.86 -32.77
C SER A 31 -10.30 7.79 -32.22
N HIS A 32 -11.35 8.08 -33.00
CA HIS A 32 -12.48 8.89 -32.53
C HIS A 32 -13.55 8.12 -31.71
N GLY A 33 -13.39 6.79 -31.55
CA GLY A 33 -14.39 5.93 -30.92
C GLY A 33 -14.37 5.82 -29.39
N VAL A 34 -13.33 6.31 -28.71
CA VAL A 34 -13.10 5.99 -27.27
C VAL A 34 -13.25 7.19 -26.34
N ALA A 35 -13.24 8.43 -26.85
CA ALA A 35 -13.32 9.65 -26.03
C ALA A 35 -14.75 10.10 -25.64
N GLY A 36 -15.77 9.27 -25.90
CA GLY A 36 -17.20 9.63 -25.85
C GLY A 36 -18.01 9.15 -24.65
N ALA A 37 -17.38 8.76 -23.53
CA ALA A 37 -17.86 7.62 -22.75
C ALA A 37 -18.25 7.86 -21.28
N ILE A 38 -18.97 8.94 -20.97
CA ILE A 38 -20.02 9.15 -19.90
C ILE A 38 -21.01 10.15 -20.56
N PRO A 39 -22.31 10.37 -20.22
CA PRO A 39 -23.05 11.51 -20.81
C PRO A 39 -22.13 12.71 -20.76
N ARG A 40 -21.60 13.15 -21.93
CA ARG A 40 -20.42 13.99 -21.95
C ARG A 40 -20.85 15.25 -21.23
N GLY A 41 -20.40 15.38 -19.99
CA GLY A 41 -20.30 16.68 -19.40
C GLY A 41 -19.46 17.50 -20.38
N GLY A 42 -19.83 18.76 -20.54
CA GLY A 42 -19.03 19.71 -21.27
C GLY A 42 -17.63 19.83 -20.69
N ARG A 43 -16.86 20.75 -21.26
CA ARG A 43 -15.47 21.00 -20.85
C ARG A 43 -15.36 21.31 -19.35
N TRP A 44 -16.38 21.94 -18.78
CA TRP A 44 -16.40 22.28 -17.36
C TRP A 44 -16.48 21.03 -16.47
N ALA A 45 -17.42 20.11 -16.74
CA ALA A 45 -17.53 18.89 -15.94
C ALA A 45 -16.25 18.04 -16.00
N GLN A 46 -15.62 17.95 -17.17
CA GLN A 46 -14.35 17.24 -17.33
C GLN A 46 -13.22 17.91 -16.53
N ALA A 47 -13.12 19.25 -16.60
CA ALA A 47 -12.13 20.00 -15.85
C ALA A 47 -12.32 19.85 -14.33
N ILE A 48 -13.56 19.91 -13.85
CA ILE A 48 -13.86 19.74 -12.42
C ILE A 48 -13.56 18.33 -11.94
N ALA A 49 -13.97 17.29 -12.68
CA ALA A 49 -13.66 15.92 -12.31
C ALA A 49 -12.14 15.67 -12.25
N ALA A 50 -11.39 16.18 -13.23
CA ALA A 50 -9.93 16.09 -13.26
C ALA A 50 -9.29 16.88 -12.10
N LEU A 51 -9.72 18.12 -11.87
CA LEU A 51 -9.21 18.96 -10.80
C LEU A 51 -9.48 18.33 -9.43
N SER A 52 -10.67 17.79 -9.20
CA SER A 52 -11.02 17.08 -7.97
C SER A 52 -10.12 15.88 -7.70
N VAL A 53 -9.70 15.15 -8.73
CA VAL A 53 -8.69 14.09 -8.59
C VAL A 53 -7.31 14.69 -8.28
N ILE A 54 -6.88 15.71 -9.03
CA ILE A 54 -5.54 16.31 -8.86
C ILE A 54 -5.33 16.85 -7.44
N ILE A 55 -6.34 17.48 -6.83
CA ILE A 55 -6.19 18.12 -5.53
C ILE A 55 -6.29 17.14 -4.35
N ALA A 56 -6.73 15.90 -4.56
CA ALA A 56 -6.98 15.01 -3.44
C ALA A 56 -5.66 14.47 -2.87
N PRO A 57 -5.44 14.55 -1.54
CA PRO A 57 -4.21 14.07 -0.90
C PRO A 57 -3.83 12.64 -1.31
N VAL A 58 -4.80 11.74 -1.39
CA VAL A 58 -4.58 10.35 -1.83
C VAL A 58 -3.95 10.22 -3.21
N TRP A 59 -4.37 11.05 -4.17
CA TRP A 59 -3.91 11.00 -5.55
C TRP A 59 -2.57 11.70 -5.71
N LEU A 60 -2.35 12.78 -4.96
CA LEU A 60 -1.05 13.41 -4.84
C LEU A 60 -0.03 12.42 -4.28
N GLN A 61 -0.32 11.76 -3.16
CA GLN A 61 0.59 10.80 -2.53
C GLN A 61 0.88 9.60 -3.44
N THR A 62 -0.16 8.89 -3.89
CA THR A 62 0.00 7.67 -4.72
C THR A 62 0.56 7.97 -6.11
N GLY A 63 0.41 9.20 -6.62
CA GLY A 63 0.98 9.63 -7.89
C GLY A 63 2.47 9.97 -7.84
N ASN A 64 3.04 10.17 -6.64
CA ASN A 64 4.45 10.55 -6.46
C ASN A 64 5.33 9.40 -5.96
N ILE A 65 4.72 8.29 -5.53
CA ILE A 65 5.43 7.14 -4.98
C ILE A 65 5.04 5.91 -5.77
N LEU A 66 6.04 5.12 -6.16
CA LEU A 66 5.80 3.82 -6.78
C LEU A 66 5.45 2.81 -5.68
N ALA A 67 4.15 2.58 -5.49
CA ALA A 67 3.62 1.65 -4.51
C ALA A 67 2.50 0.79 -5.13
N LEU A 68 2.14 -0.30 -4.45
CA LEU A 68 1.03 -1.18 -4.85
C LEU A 68 -0.27 -0.44 -5.22
N PRO A 69 -0.70 0.63 -4.50
CA PRO A 69 -1.92 1.37 -4.84
C PRO A 69 -1.81 2.26 -6.08
N SER A 70 -0.60 2.59 -6.55
CA SER A 70 -0.38 3.63 -7.58
C SER A 70 -1.04 3.31 -8.92
N PHE A 71 -1.16 2.03 -9.26
CA PHE A 71 -1.82 1.57 -10.49
C PHE A 71 -3.27 1.13 -10.29
N GLU A 72 -3.73 0.98 -9.04
CA GLU A 72 -5.04 0.37 -8.74
C GLU A 72 -6.19 1.14 -9.40
N SER A 73 -6.14 2.47 -9.30
CA SER A 73 -7.14 3.36 -9.91
C SER A 73 -7.14 3.32 -11.43
N LEU A 74 -6.00 3.06 -12.06
CA LEU A 74 -5.92 2.91 -13.50
C LEU A 74 -6.73 1.69 -13.96
N PHE A 75 -6.61 0.56 -13.26
CA PHE A 75 -7.38 -0.65 -13.59
C PHE A 75 -8.88 -0.47 -13.36
N TRP A 76 -9.28 0.12 -12.24
CA TRP A 76 -10.69 0.35 -11.93
C TRP A 76 -11.31 1.34 -12.91
N LEU A 77 -10.65 2.48 -13.16
CA LEU A 77 -11.14 3.49 -14.09
C LEU A 77 -11.19 2.96 -15.53
N SER A 78 -10.21 2.17 -15.96
CA SER A 78 -10.22 1.51 -17.26
C SER A 78 -11.42 0.57 -17.41
N CYS A 79 -11.73 -0.23 -16.37
CA CYS A 79 -12.94 -1.06 -16.35
C CYS A 79 -14.21 -0.20 -16.42
N VAL A 80 -14.32 0.87 -15.62
CA VAL A 80 -15.46 1.79 -15.65
C VAL A 80 -15.65 2.41 -17.04
N CYS A 81 -14.57 2.87 -17.67
CA CYS A 81 -14.59 3.42 -19.02
C CYS A 81 -15.09 2.39 -20.06
N LEU A 82 -14.54 1.17 -20.05
CA LEU A 82 -14.94 0.09 -20.95
C LEU A 82 -16.40 -0.31 -20.73
N ILE A 83 -16.83 -0.47 -19.48
CA ILE A 83 -18.23 -0.77 -19.11
C ILE A 83 -19.16 0.34 -19.59
N THR A 84 -18.73 1.60 -19.48
CA THR A 84 -19.52 2.71 -19.99
C THR A 84 -19.65 2.67 -21.52
N VAL A 85 -18.58 2.31 -22.24
CA VAL A 85 -18.64 2.09 -23.69
C VAL A 85 -19.60 0.94 -24.02
N ILE A 86 -19.57 -0.17 -23.28
CA ILE A 86 -20.50 -1.31 -23.44
C ILE A 86 -21.95 -0.85 -23.28
N PHE A 87 -22.26 -0.15 -22.20
CA PHE A 87 -23.64 0.30 -21.92
C PHE A 87 -24.16 1.30 -22.95
N LYS A 88 -23.29 2.13 -23.52
CA LYS A 88 -23.66 3.11 -24.54
C LYS A 88 -23.81 2.53 -25.94
N THR A 89 -22.90 1.64 -26.33
CA THR A 89 -22.77 1.17 -27.71
C THR A 89 -23.36 -0.21 -27.94
N GLY A 90 -23.65 -0.97 -26.88
CA GLY A 90 -24.07 -2.36 -26.97
C GLY A 90 -22.96 -3.32 -27.42
N ARG A 91 -21.70 -2.88 -27.53
CA ARG A 91 -20.56 -3.71 -27.96
C ARG A 91 -20.11 -4.64 -26.83
N THR A 92 -20.86 -5.70 -26.59
CA THR A 92 -20.63 -6.56 -25.42
C THR A 92 -19.38 -7.42 -25.48
N HIS A 93 -18.77 -7.65 -26.65
CA HIS A 93 -17.46 -8.31 -26.76
C HIS A 93 -16.34 -7.59 -25.98
N LEU A 94 -16.50 -6.30 -25.68
CA LEU A 94 -15.56 -5.53 -24.85
C LEU A 94 -15.50 -6.02 -23.39
N TRP A 95 -16.43 -6.88 -22.95
CA TRP A 95 -16.30 -7.58 -21.66
C TRP A 95 -15.02 -8.40 -21.56
N ILE A 96 -14.47 -8.89 -22.68
CA ILE A 96 -13.14 -9.52 -22.71
C ILE A 96 -12.05 -8.54 -22.28
N ALA A 97 -12.09 -7.30 -22.77
CA ALA A 97 -11.14 -6.26 -22.38
C ALA A 97 -11.31 -5.87 -20.91
N VAL A 98 -12.55 -5.80 -20.41
CA VAL A 98 -12.82 -5.61 -18.97
C VAL A 98 -12.20 -6.74 -18.15
N GLY A 99 -12.37 -7.98 -18.60
CA GLY A 99 -11.77 -9.16 -18.00
C GLY A 99 -10.25 -9.13 -17.98
N ALA A 100 -9.62 -8.75 -19.09
CA ALA A 100 -8.17 -8.61 -19.18
C ALA A 100 -7.63 -7.55 -18.20
N VAL A 101 -8.23 -6.36 -18.19
CA VAL A 101 -7.85 -5.27 -17.27
C VAL A 101 -8.08 -5.68 -15.82
N ALA A 102 -9.20 -6.34 -15.50
CA ALA A 102 -9.48 -6.80 -14.15
C ALA A 102 -8.54 -7.93 -13.71
N GLY A 103 -8.17 -8.84 -14.61
CA GLY A 103 -7.19 -9.89 -14.36
C GLY A 103 -5.80 -9.32 -14.02
N VAL A 104 -5.33 -8.36 -14.81
CA VAL A 104 -4.06 -7.64 -14.51
C VAL A 104 -4.19 -6.83 -13.22
N GLY A 105 -5.35 -6.21 -12.98
CA GLY A 105 -5.65 -5.52 -11.72
C GLY A 105 -5.58 -6.44 -10.50
N LEU A 106 -6.06 -7.67 -10.62
CA LEU A 106 -5.97 -8.69 -9.57
C LEU A 106 -4.52 -9.13 -9.32
N LEU A 107 -3.69 -9.23 -10.37
CA LEU A 107 -2.25 -9.50 -10.23
C LEU A 107 -1.53 -8.35 -9.52
N ASN A 108 -1.93 -7.11 -9.77
CA ASN A 108 -1.41 -5.93 -9.06
C ASN A 108 -1.84 -5.93 -7.60
N LYS A 109 -3.14 -6.11 -7.33
CA LYS A 109 -3.68 -6.08 -5.98
C LYS A 109 -5.01 -6.86 -5.84
N PRO A 110 -5.15 -7.70 -4.80
CA PRO A 110 -6.37 -8.48 -4.58
C PRO A 110 -7.66 -7.66 -4.39
N SER A 111 -7.56 -6.39 -3.99
CA SER A 111 -8.73 -5.50 -3.80
C SER A 111 -9.54 -5.26 -5.08
N MET A 112 -8.97 -5.52 -6.27
CA MET A 112 -9.74 -5.57 -7.52
C MET A 112 -10.92 -6.57 -7.46
N LEU A 113 -10.85 -7.57 -6.59
CA LEU A 113 -11.96 -8.49 -6.33
C LEU A 113 -13.19 -7.77 -5.75
N PHE A 114 -13.00 -6.75 -4.90
CA PHE A 114 -14.11 -5.96 -4.36
C PHE A 114 -14.84 -5.21 -5.47
N PHE A 115 -14.11 -4.65 -6.45
CA PHE A 115 -14.71 -4.08 -7.65
C PHE A 115 -15.52 -5.12 -8.42
N GLY A 116 -14.97 -6.33 -8.63
CA GLY A 116 -15.67 -7.43 -9.29
C GLY A 116 -16.98 -7.83 -8.61
N ILE A 117 -16.97 -7.97 -7.28
CA ILE A 117 -18.18 -8.24 -6.48
C ILE A 117 -19.18 -7.10 -6.62
N GLY A 118 -18.72 -5.85 -6.46
CA GLY A 118 -19.56 -4.66 -6.65
C GLY A 118 -20.17 -4.58 -8.05
N LEU A 119 -19.44 -5.00 -9.08
CA LEU A 119 -19.92 -5.03 -10.46
C LEU A 119 -21.03 -6.06 -10.63
N VAL A 120 -20.84 -7.29 -10.15
CA VAL A 120 -21.86 -8.34 -10.23
C VAL A 120 -23.12 -7.93 -9.48
N VAL A 121 -22.99 -7.43 -8.25
CA VAL A 121 -24.13 -6.94 -7.46
C VAL A 121 -24.80 -5.75 -8.13
N GLY A 122 -24.03 -4.79 -8.66
CA GLY A 122 -24.56 -3.63 -9.37
C GLY A 122 -25.29 -4.01 -10.67
N LEU A 123 -24.83 -5.02 -11.40
CA LEU A 123 -25.55 -5.57 -12.55
C LEU A 123 -26.87 -6.21 -12.11
N LEU A 124 -26.86 -7.05 -11.07
CA LEU A 124 -28.05 -7.72 -10.51
C LEU A 124 -29.14 -6.72 -10.10
N LEU A 125 -28.76 -5.65 -9.38
CA LEU A 125 -29.68 -4.66 -8.81
C LEU A 125 -30.21 -3.64 -9.83
N THR A 126 -29.79 -3.71 -11.09
CA THR A 126 -30.16 -2.71 -12.11
C THR A 126 -30.79 -3.33 -13.35
N ARG A 127 -31.17 -2.49 -14.31
CA ARG A 127 -31.64 -2.93 -15.64
C ARG A 127 -30.52 -3.60 -16.45
N GLN A 128 -29.25 -3.44 -16.04
CA GLN A 128 -28.11 -4.04 -16.72
C GLN A 128 -27.92 -5.54 -16.39
N ARG A 129 -28.78 -6.13 -15.55
CA ARG A 129 -28.81 -7.58 -15.25
C ARG A 129 -28.86 -8.47 -16.50
N ARG A 130 -29.36 -7.95 -17.62
CA ARG A 130 -29.35 -8.62 -18.93
C ARG A 130 -27.95 -9.06 -19.38
N HIS A 131 -26.89 -8.36 -18.94
CA HIS A 131 -25.51 -8.75 -19.26
C HIS A 131 -25.08 -10.04 -18.54
N LEU A 132 -25.76 -10.44 -17.47
CA LEU A 132 -25.52 -11.74 -16.81
C LEU A 132 -25.96 -12.92 -17.68
N LEU A 133 -26.85 -12.68 -18.65
CA LEU A 133 -27.26 -13.65 -19.66
C LEU A 133 -26.37 -13.61 -20.90
N ASP A 134 -25.44 -12.65 -20.98
CA ASP A 134 -24.55 -12.49 -22.12
C ASP A 134 -23.27 -13.32 -21.92
N LYS A 135 -22.99 -14.22 -22.85
CA LYS A 135 -21.77 -15.04 -22.85
C LYS A 135 -20.48 -14.22 -22.77
N TRP A 136 -20.46 -13.00 -23.31
CA TRP A 136 -19.24 -12.19 -23.33
C TRP A 136 -18.82 -11.73 -21.93
N LEU A 137 -19.78 -11.50 -21.02
CA LEU A 137 -19.46 -11.20 -19.61
C LEU A 137 -18.69 -12.36 -18.97
N TRP A 138 -19.18 -13.59 -19.18
CA TRP A 138 -18.56 -14.81 -18.65
C TRP A 138 -17.22 -15.12 -19.30
N LEU A 139 -17.08 -14.88 -20.61
CA LEU A 139 -15.78 -14.97 -21.28
C LEU A 139 -14.78 -13.95 -20.73
N GLY A 140 -15.22 -12.73 -20.43
CA GLY A 140 -14.40 -11.74 -19.72
C GLY A 140 -13.98 -12.23 -18.33
N GLY A 141 -14.91 -12.79 -17.56
CA GLY A 141 -14.62 -13.42 -16.26
C GLY A 141 -13.63 -14.57 -16.36
N ALA A 142 -13.76 -15.43 -17.37
CA ALA A 142 -12.83 -16.52 -17.63
C ALA A 142 -11.43 -16.01 -18.01
N VAL A 143 -11.33 -14.93 -18.78
CA VAL A 143 -10.05 -14.26 -19.08
C VAL A 143 -9.41 -13.69 -17.81
N ALA A 144 -10.19 -13.01 -16.97
CA ALA A 144 -9.68 -12.50 -15.69
C ALA A 144 -9.16 -13.63 -14.80
N LEU A 145 -9.93 -14.74 -14.71
CA LEU A 145 -9.56 -15.93 -13.95
C LEU A 145 -8.27 -16.56 -14.49
N ALA A 146 -8.16 -16.73 -15.82
CA ALA A 146 -6.96 -17.29 -16.44
C ALA A 146 -5.71 -16.44 -16.13
N ILE A 147 -5.83 -15.11 -16.14
CA ILE A 147 -4.71 -14.20 -15.83
C ILE A 147 -4.27 -14.30 -14.37
N ILE A 148 -5.22 -14.39 -13.41
CA ILE A 148 -4.88 -14.46 -11.97
C ILE A 148 -4.47 -15.87 -11.52
N THR A 149 -4.77 -16.91 -12.30
CA THR A 149 -4.56 -18.32 -11.94
C THR A 149 -3.12 -18.63 -11.51
N PRO A 150 -2.04 -18.18 -12.20
CA PRO A 150 -0.67 -18.46 -11.78
C PRO A 150 -0.37 -17.97 -10.36
N GLN A 151 -0.85 -16.77 -10.01
CA GLN A 151 -0.70 -16.22 -8.67
C GLN A 151 -1.50 -17.01 -7.63
N MET A 152 -2.70 -17.49 -7.96
CA MET A 152 -3.49 -18.32 -7.05
C MET A 152 -2.83 -19.68 -6.77
N ILE A 153 -2.26 -20.31 -7.79
CA ILE A 153 -1.51 -21.56 -7.64
C ILE A 153 -0.30 -21.31 -6.73
N TRP A 154 0.46 -20.24 -6.99
CA TRP A 154 1.61 -19.88 -6.16
C TRP A 154 1.21 -19.61 -4.70
N GLN A 155 0.13 -18.87 -4.46
CA GLN A 155 -0.37 -18.62 -3.10
C GLN A 155 -0.72 -19.93 -2.38
N ALA A 156 -1.43 -20.84 -3.05
CA ALA A 156 -1.79 -22.13 -2.48
C ALA A 156 -0.56 -22.98 -2.14
N MET A 157 0.44 -23.02 -3.02
CA MET A 157 1.70 -23.74 -2.80
C MET A 157 2.56 -23.16 -1.67
N ASN A 158 2.37 -21.88 -1.32
CA ASN A 158 3.14 -21.18 -0.29
C ASN A 158 2.34 -20.93 1.01
N GLY A 159 1.16 -21.55 1.16
CA GLY A 159 0.34 -21.46 2.37
C GLY A 159 -0.40 -20.12 2.53
N TRP A 160 -0.76 -19.46 1.44
CA TRP A 160 -1.55 -18.22 1.40
C TRP A 160 -0.92 -17.02 2.14
N PRO A 161 0.34 -16.65 1.83
CA PRO A 161 1.05 -15.56 2.54
C PRO A 161 0.30 -14.23 2.53
N THR A 162 -0.41 -13.88 1.45
CA THR A 162 -1.17 -12.61 1.40
C THR A 162 -2.38 -12.63 2.34
N TRP A 163 -3.04 -13.77 2.51
CA TRP A 163 -4.14 -13.92 3.45
C TRP A 163 -3.64 -13.82 4.88
N GLU A 164 -2.53 -14.51 5.18
CA GLU A 164 -1.88 -14.47 6.48
C GLU A 164 -1.48 -13.05 6.87
N PHE A 165 -0.79 -12.33 5.98
CA PHE A 165 -0.45 -10.92 6.14
C PHE A 165 -1.67 -10.04 6.39
N THR A 166 -2.71 -10.14 5.56
CA THR A 166 -3.90 -9.29 5.68
C THR A 166 -4.63 -9.54 7.01
N ARG A 167 -4.68 -10.80 7.45
CA ARG A 167 -5.29 -11.18 8.73
C ARG A 167 -4.52 -10.60 9.92
N GLN A 168 -3.19 -10.65 9.90
CA GLN A 168 -2.35 -10.09 10.96
C GLN A 168 -2.44 -8.56 10.98
N LEU A 169 -2.32 -7.92 9.81
CA LEU A 169 -2.50 -6.47 9.66
C LEU A 169 -3.85 -5.98 10.23
N ASN A 170 -4.93 -6.69 9.93
CA ASN A 170 -6.25 -6.35 10.43
C ASN A 170 -6.36 -6.51 11.94
N ARG A 171 -5.79 -7.59 12.50
CA ARG A 171 -5.81 -7.85 13.95
C ARG A 171 -5.03 -6.82 14.74
N ASP A 172 -3.84 -6.48 14.28
CA ASP A 172 -2.86 -5.75 15.08
C ASP A 172 -3.05 -4.24 14.97
N LEU A 173 -3.39 -3.76 13.77
CA LEU A 173 -3.58 -2.33 13.50
C LEU A 173 -5.04 -1.96 13.28
N MET A 174 -5.68 -2.53 12.25
CA MET A 174 -6.95 -1.97 11.76
C MET A 174 -8.13 -2.21 12.69
N ALA A 175 -8.08 -3.27 13.51
CA ALA A 175 -9.12 -3.57 14.50
C ALA A 175 -9.29 -2.46 15.54
N ARG A 176 -8.24 -1.66 15.78
CA ARG A 176 -8.23 -0.55 16.75
C ARG A 176 -8.87 0.72 16.19
N ILE A 177 -8.99 0.84 14.86
CA ILE A 177 -9.53 2.04 14.20
C ILE A 177 -11.06 1.95 14.14
N PRO A 178 -11.80 2.91 14.72
CA PRO A 178 -13.25 2.92 14.66
C PRO A 178 -13.77 3.06 13.22
N ARG A 179 -14.82 2.30 12.86
CA ARG A 179 -15.41 2.34 11.51
C ARG A 179 -15.95 3.72 11.11
N TRP A 180 -16.41 4.53 12.06
CA TRP A 180 -16.86 5.89 11.76
C TRP A 180 -15.69 6.79 11.35
N LEU A 181 -14.50 6.57 11.90
CA LEU A 181 -13.29 7.32 11.54
C LEU A 181 -12.86 6.98 10.11
N PHE A 182 -13.04 5.72 9.67
CA PHE A 182 -12.86 5.36 8.26
C PHE A 182 -13.77 6.20 7.34
N LEU A 183 -15.05 6.41 7.70
CA LEU A 183 -16.00 7.19 6.92
C LEU A 183 -15.64 8.68 6.88
N VAL A 184 -15.36 9.28 8.03
CA VAL A 184 -14.97 10.70 8.12
C VAL A 184 -13.63 10.93 7.42
N GLY A 185 -12.69 10.00 7.60
CA GLY A 185 -11.38 10.06 6.97
C GLY A 185 -11.46 10.02 5.44
N GLN A 186 -12.47 9.39 4.82
CA GLN A 186 -12.64 9.46 3.36
C GLN A 186 -12.78 10.91 2.87
N ALA A 187 -13.43 11.78 3.64
CA ALA A 187 -13.56 13.19 3.28
C ALA A 187 -12.21 13.92 3.28
N LEU A 188 -11.37 13.65 4.29
CA LEU A 188 -10.02 14.23 4.36
C LEU A 188 -9.13 13.67 3.24
N TYR A 189 -9.14 12.35 3.06
CA TYR A 189 -8.30 11.64 2.10
C TYR A 189 -8.64 11.99 0.63
N GLN A 190 -9.93 12.22 0.34
CA GLN A 190 -10.42 12.67 -0.97
C GLN A 190 -10.47 14.19 -1.12
N HIS A 191 -10.02 14.96 -0.13
CA HIS A 191 -10.20 16.42 0.00
C HIS A 191 -11.64 16.83 0.43
N PRO A 192 -11.83 17.60 1.53
CA PRO A 192 -13.16 17.95 2.02
C PRO A 192 -14.05 18.69 1.00
N LEU A 193 -13.46 19.55 0.16
CA LEU A 193 -14.19 20.23 -0.93
C LEU A 193 -14.76 19.29 -2.00
N ASN A 194 -14.27 18.05 -2.11
CA ASN A 194 -14.85 17.06 -3.00
C ASN A 194 -16.09 16.37 -2.42
N VAL A 195 -16.39 16.53 -1.12
CA VAL A 195 -17.55 15.89 -0.46
C VAL A 195 -18.88 16.20 -1.13
N PRO A 196 -19.24 17.47 -1.39
CA PRO A 196 -20.47 17.77 -2.12
C PRO A 196 -20.49 17.15 -3.52
N LEU A 197 -19.32 17.04 -4.16
CA LEU A 197 -19.20 16.54 -5.52
C LEU A 197 -19.47 15.03 -5.60
N TRP A 198 -18.78 14.22 -4.79
CA TRP A 198 -18.98 12.77 -4.83
C TRP A 198 -20.32 12.34 -4.22
N LEU A 199 -20.85 13.07 -3.23
CA LEU A 199 -22.23 12.84 -2.74
C LEU A 199 -23.28 13.13 -3.81
N ALA A 200 -23.15 14.26 -4.51
CA ALA A 200 -24.04 14.58 -5.62
C ALA A 200 -23.92 13.55 -6.76
N GLY A 201 -22.71 13.07 -7.04
CA GLY A 201 -22.46 12.01 -8.02
C GLY A 201 -23.11 10.69 -7.64
N LEU A 202 -22.96 10.26 -6.39
CA LEU A 202 -23.61 9.06 -5.86
C LEU A 202 -25.14 9.18 -5.92
N TRP A 203 -25.68 10.31 -5.46
CA TRP A 203 -27.11 10.59 -5.52
C TRP A 203 -27.62 10.58 -6.96
N TRP A 204 -26.91 11.23 -7.88
CA TRP A 204 -27.29 11.30 -9.28
C TRP A 204 -27.28 9.92 -9.94
N LEU A 205 -26.26 9.10 -9.67
CA LEU A 205 -26.17 7.73 -10.19
C LEU A 205 -27.33 6.88 -9.69
N LEU A 206 -27.66 6.91 -8.40
CA LEU A 206 -28.67 6.04 -7.80
C LEU A 206 -30.10 6.49 -8.08
N PHE A 207 -30.39 7.79 -7.95
CA PHE A 207 -31.76 8.28 -7.88
C PHE A 207 -32.22 9.05 -9.13
N SER A 208 -31.32 9.62 -9.94
CA SER A 208 -31.73 10.37 -11.13
C SER A 208 -32.16 9.45 -12.28
N GLU A 209 -33.21 9.82 -13.00
CA GLU A 209 -33.60 9.15 -14.25
C GLU A 209 -32.49 9.20 -15.31
N LYS A 210 -31.80 10.34 -15.42
CA LYS A 210 -30.68 10.51 -16.37
C LYS A 210 -29.44 9.70 -15.96
N GLY A 211 -29.32 9.35 -14.67
CA GLY A 211 -28.28 8.47 -14.14
C GLY A 211 -28.62 6.99 -14.24
N ALA A 212 -29.89 6.64 -14.50
CA ALA A 212 -30.39 5.27 -14.49
C ALA A 212 -29.57 4.26 -15.33
N PRO A 213 -29.06 4.61 -16.54
CA PRO A 213 -28.22 3.70 -17.32
C PRO A 213 -26.88 3.32 -16.64
N TYR A 214 -26.41 4.14 -15.69
CA TYR A 214 -25.11 4.05 -15.02
C TYR A 214 -25.22 3.72 -13.53
N ARG A 215 -26.42 3.38 -13.02
CA ARG A 215 -26.67 3.00 -11.61
C ARG A 215 -25.72 1.94 -11.06
N VAL A 216 -25.21 1.07 -11.94
CA VAL A 216 -24.20 0.05 -11.60
C VAL A 216 -23.01 0.66 -10.86
N PHE A 217 -22.53 1.84 -11.28
CA PHE A 217 -21.38 2.51 -10.63
C PHE A 217 -21.67 2.98 -9.21
N GLY A 218 -22.89 3.46 -8.95
CA GLY A 218 -23.32 3.80 -7.59
C GLY A 218 -23.36 2.57 -6.67
N TRP A 219 -23.86 1.44 -7.19
CA TRP A 219 -23.86 0.18 -6.45
C TRP A 219 -22.46 -0.41 -6.26
N ILE A 220 -21.56 -0.31 -7.24
CA ILE A 220 -20.15 -0.69 -7.06
C ILE A 220 -19.56 0.07 -5.88
N PHE A 221 -19.74 1.39 -5.82
CA PHE A 221 -19.25 2.20 -4.71
C PHE A 221 -19.81 1.72 -3.36
N LEU A 222 -21.13 1.58 -3.24
CA LEU A 222 -21.77 1.17 -1.99
C LEU A 222 -21.32 -0.22 -1.53
N VAL A 223 -21.24 -1.20 -2.45
CA VAL A 223 -20.82 -2.56 -2.12
C VAL A 223 -19.35 -2.58 -1.69
N VAL A 224 -18.47 -1.91 -2.43
CA VAL A 224 -17.04 -1.82 -2.06
C VAL A 224 -16.89 -1.14 -0.70
N LEU A 225 -17.58 -0.01 -0.47
CA LEU A 225 -17.59 0.68 0.82
C LEU A 225 -18.03 -0.26 1.95
N SER A 226 -19.14 -0.99 1.77
CA SER A 226 -19.65 -1.94 2.77
C SER A 226 -18.66 -3.08 3.04
N LEU A 227 -18.04 -3.65 2.00
CA LEU A 227 -17.06 -4.71 2.14
C LEU A 227 -15.80 -4.23 2.88
N LEU A 228 -15.31 -3.02 2.57
CA LEU A 228 -14.13 -2.45 3.21
C LEU A 228 -14.38 -2.07 4.68
N LEU A 229 -15.58 -1.59 5.02
CA LEU A 229 -16.01 -1.37 6.41
C LEU A 229 -16.12 -2.67 7.20
N ALA A 230 -16.64 -3.72 6.57
CA ALA A 230 -16.75 -5.05 7.18
C ALA A 230 -15.37 -5.68 7.38
N ALA A 231 -14.47 -5.53 6.40
CA ALA A 231 -13.12 -6.06 6.43
C ALA A 231 -12.14 -5.25 7.28
N GLN A 232 -12.55 -4.08 7.80
CA GLN A 232 -11.67 -3.12 8.50
C GLN A 232 -10.39 -2.83 7.71
N SER A 233 -10.54 -2.46 6.44
CA SER A 233 -9.39 -2.22 5.56
C SER A 233 -8.69 -0.88 5.82
N LYS A 234 -7.46 -0.73 5.29
CA LYS A 234 -6.79 0.57 5.18
C LYS A 234 -7.64 1.58 4.40
N ILE A 235 -7.60 2.85 4.84
CA ILE A 235 -8.50 3.91 4.36
C ILE A 235 -8.45 4.14 2.84
N TYR A 236 -7.27 4.00 2.25
CA TYR A 236 -7.02 4.27 0.84
C TYR A 236 -7.56 3.19 -0.11
N TYR A 237 -8.01 2.03 0.39
CA TYR A 237 -8.51 0.94 -0.46
C TYR A 237 -9.81 1.33 -1.20
N LEU A 238 -10.55 2.32 -0.70
CA LEU A 238 -11.74 2.83 -1.37
C LEU A 238 -11.42 3.88 -2.45
N ALA A 239 -10.21 4.43 -2.47
CA ALA A 239 -9.84 5.53 -3.36
C ALA A 239 -10.17 5.25 -4.84
N PRO A 240 -9.87 4.07 -5.43
CA PRO A 240 -10.18 3.75 -6.83
C PRO A 240 -11.67 3.85 -7.20
N ALA A 241 -12.58 3.83 -6.22
CA ALA A 241 -14.02 3.94 -6.44
C ALA A 241 -14.52 5.39 -6.57
N PHE A 242 -13.74 6.40 -6.15
CA PHE A 242 -14.18 7.80 -6.18
C PHE A 242 -14.24 8.45 -7.57
N PRO A 243 -13.31 8.19 -8.52
CA PRO A 243 -13.32 8.86 -9.83
C PRO A 243 -14.66 8.77 -10.58
N MET A 244 -15.37 7.64 -10.49
CA MET A 244 -16.69 7.48 -11.11
C MET A 244 -17.76 8.37 -10.45
N LEU A 245 -17.68 8.61 -9.14
CA LEU A 245 -18.57 9.53 -8.43
C LEU A 245 -18.22 10.99 -8.73
N LEU A 246 -16.94 11.35 -8.76
CA LEU A 246 -16.48 12.70 -9.09
C LEU A 246 -16.92 13.10 -10.50
N ALA A 247 -16.79 12.18 -11.47
CA ALA A 247 -17.27 12.40 -12.84
C ALA A 247 -18.80 12.59 -12.90
N ALA A 248 -19.57 11.74 -12.20
CA ALA A 248 -21.01 11.86 -12.11
C ALA A 248 -21.46 13.17 -11.44
N GLY A 249 -20.80 13.55 -10.36
CA GLY A 249 -21.05 14.79 -9.62
C GLY A 249 -20.77 16.01 -10.49
N ALA A 250 -19.65 16.02 -11.22
CA ALA A 250 -19.30 17.12 -12.10
C ALA A 250 -20.34 17.33 -13.20
N VAL A 251 -20.88 16.25 -13.79
CA VAL A 251 -22.00 16.32 -14.74
C VAL A 251 -23.28 16.86 -14.10
N TYR A 252 -23.56 16.48 -12.85
CA TYR A 252 -24.70 17.01 -12.11
C TYR A 252 -24.58 18.52 -11.88
N PHE A 253 -23.43 18.99 -11.37
CA PHE A 253 -23.20 20.40 -11.10
C PHE A 253 -23.17 21.24 -12.38
N GLU A 254 -22.55 20.76 -13.46
CA GLU A 254 -22.54 21.50 -14.74
C GLU A 254 -23.97 21.82 -15.21
N ARG A 255 -24.88 20.86 -15.10
CA ARG A 255 -26.29 21.04 -15.46
C ARG A 255 -27.02 21.97 -14.50
N ALA A 256 -26.72 21.88 -13.20
CA ALA A 256 -27.31 22.74 -12.19
C ALA A 256 -26.86 24.21 -12.33
N LEU A 257 -25.64 24.43 -12.82
CA LEU A 257 -24.98 25.73 -13.01
C LEU A 257 -25.28 26.39 -14.37
N ALA A 258 -25.96 25.69 -15.29
CA ALA A 258 -26.39 26.26 -16.56
C ALA A 258 -27.41 27.42 -16.41
N ARG A 259 -27.99 27.60 -15.21
CA ARG A 259 -28.89 28.70 -14.88
C ARG A 259 -28.14 30.03 -14.75
N ARG A 260 -28.71 31.12 -15.28
CA ARG A 260 -28.04 32.43 -15.46
C ARG A 260 -27.60 33.08 -14.14
N ASP A 261 -28.36 32.89 -13.07
CA ASP A 261 -28.12 33.35 -11.70
C ASP A 261 -26.90 32.68 -11.03
N ARG A 262 -26.46 31.53 -11.53
CA ARG A 262 -25.41 30.70 -10.92
C ARG A 262 -24.10 30.67 -11.71
N ARG A 263 -23.96 31.50 -12.74
CA ARG A 263 -22.78 31.49 -13.62
C ARG A 263 -21.47 31.83 -12.89
N TRP A 264 -21.52 32.65 -11.84
CA TRP A 264 -20.33 32.98 -11.05
C TRP A 264 -19.73 31.76 -10.34
N LEU A 265 -20.57 30.78 -9.93
CA LEU A 265 -20.12 29.53 -9.31
C LEU A 265 -19.30 28.67 -10.27
N ALA A 266 -19.50 28.80 -11.58
CA ALA A 266 -18.70 28.08 -12.58
C ALA A 266 -17.22 28.50 -12.55
N ALA A 267 -16.90 29.71 -12.05
CA ALA A 267 -15.53 30.17 -11.80
C ALA A 267 -15.11 29.97 -10.34
N ALA A 268 -16.01 30.20 -9.38
CA ALA A 268 -15.69 30.11 -7.96
C ALA A 268 -15.37 28.67 -7.50
N ILE A 269 -16.06 27.65 -8.03
CA ILE A 269 -15.81 26.24 -7.67
C ILE A 269 -14.39 25.79 -8.06
N PRO A 270 -13.93 25.94 -9.32
CA PRO A 270 -12.56 25.61 -9.65
C PRO A 270 -11.53 26.40 -8.84
N ALA A 271 -11.77 27.69 -8.59
CA ALA A 271 -10.87 28.52 -7.78
C ALA A 271 -10.76 27.98 -6.34
N ALA A 272 -11.88 27.66 -5.70
CA ALA A 272 -11.89 27.08 -4.36
C ALA A 272 -11.18 25.72 -4.32
N LEU A 273 -11.40 24.87 -5.32
CA LEU A 273 -10.71 23.58 -5.44
C LEU A 273 -9.19 23.76 -5.58
N VAL A 274 -8.73 24.70 -6.41
CA VAL A 274 -7.30 25.01 -6.56
C VAL A 274 -6.71 25.51 -5.25
N LEU A 275 -7.36 26.47 -4.58
CA LEU A 275 -6.86 27.02 -3.30
C LEU A 275 -6.83 25.95 -2.20
N GLY A 276 -7.86 25.11 -2.10
CA GLY A 276 -7.89 23.98 -1.18
C GLY A 276 -6.81 22.94 -1.50
N GLY A 277 -6.61 22.65 -2.78
CA GLY A 277 -5.54 21.76 -3.24
C GLY A 277 -4.15 22.27 -2.89
N LEU A 278 -3.90 23.57 -3.05
CA LEU A 278 -2.64 24.19 -2.61
C LEU A 278 -2.44 24.08 -1.08
N ALA A 279 -3.52 24.22 -0.31
CA ALA A 279 -3.49 24.06 1.15
C ALA A 279 -3.35 22.61 1.63
N THR A 280 -3.65 21.61 0.80
CA THR A 280 -3.51 20.19 1.15
C THR A 280 -2.33 19.52 0.46
N ALA A 281 -1.70 20.20 -0.51
CA ALA A 281 -0.58 19.68 -1.28
C ALA A 281 0.57 19.16 -0.42
N PRO A 282 1.00 19.81 0.67
CA PRO A 282 2.07 19.27 1.52
C PRO A 282 1.75 17.94 2.20
N LEU A 283 0.47 17.56 2.34
CA LEU A 283 0.08 16.26 2.89
C LEU A 283 0.37 15.12 1.92
N GLY A 284 0.30 15.39 0.61
CA GLY A 284 0.45 14.39 -0.45
C GLY A 284 1.71 14.56 -1.31
N LEU A 285 2.47 15.65 -1.17
CA LEU A 285 3.65 15.94 -1.96
C LEU A 285 4.84 16.34 -1.06
N PRO A 286 6.08 15.93 -1.41
CA PRO A 286 7.29 16.30 -0.68
C PRO A 286 7.75 17.72 -1.07
N ILE A 287 6.91 18.73 -0.84
CA ILE A 287 7.17 20.13 -1.21
C ILE A 287 7.59 21.01 -0.02
N LEU A 288 7.52 20.47 1.20
CA LEU A 288 8.05 21.11 2.40
C LEU A 288 9.27 20.35 2.92
N PRO A 289 10.25 21.04 3.53
CA PRO A 289 11.29 20.39 4.33
C PRO A 289 10.65 19.55 5.46
N ILE A 290 11.25 18.41 5.77
CA ILE A 290 10.69 17.44 6.73
C ILE A 290 10.53 18.06 8.12
N GLU A 291 11.43 18.95 8.51
CA GLU A 291 11.43 19.69 9.78
C GLU A 291 10.20 20.59 9.97
N ARG A 292 9.56 20.97 8.86
CA ARG A 292 8.37 21.83 8.86
C ARG A 292 7.08 21.06 8.60
N LEU A 293 7.18 19.84 8.07
CA LEU A 293 6.03 19.06 7.63
C LEU A 293 5.12 18.73 8.82
N ASP A 294 5.65 18.19 9.90
CA ASP A 294 4.85 17.81 11.08
C ASP A 294 4.15 19.02 11.72
N GLY A 295 4.86 20.15 11.80
CA GLY A 295 4.27 21.41 12.26
C GLY A 295 3.13 21.89 11.36
N TYR A 296 3.29 21.76 10.04
CA TYR A 296 2.26 22.07 9.07
C TYR A 296 1.04 21.15 9.21
N VAL A 297 1.24 19.84 9.29
CA VAL A 297 0.15 18.86 9.43
C VAL A 297 -0.58 19.06 10.76
N ARG A 298 0.15 19.33 11.86
CA ARG A 298 -0.44 19.60 13.18
C ARG A 298 -1.30 20.86 13.16
N ALA A 299 -0.84 21.93 12.52
CA ALA A 299 -1.62 23.14 12.37
C ALA A 299 -2.86 22.92 11.47
N PHE A 300 -2.69 22.24 10.34
CA PHE A 300 -3.76 21.95 9.39
C PHE A 300 -4.87 21.07 9.99
N THR A 301 -4.50 20.12 10.85
CA THR A 301 -5.42 19.22 11.53
C THR A 301 -5.93 19.77 12.86
N PHE A 302 -5.59 21.01 13.21
CA PHE A 302 -5.93 21.64 14.50
C PHE A 302 -5.50 20.80 15.71
N GLY A 303 -4.41 20.03 15.57
CA GLY A 303 -3.90 19.15 16.62
C GLY A 303 -4.80 17.94 16.93
N ALA A 304 -5.71 17.58 16.03
CA ALA A 304 -6.65 16.47 16.24
C ALA A 304 -6.03 15.07 16.12
N LEU A 305 -4.77 14.96 15.66
CA LEU A 305 -4.05 13.70 15.52
C LEU A 305 -3.16 13.48 16.74
N ASP A 306 -3.37 12.35 17.42
CA ASP A 306 -2.54 11.92 18.55
C ASP A 306 -1.11 11.59 18.08
N ASP A 307 -1.00 10.82 16.99
CA ASP A 307 0.25 10.55 16.30
C ASP A 307 0.26 11.19 14.91
N ILE A 308 1.14 12.17 14.73
CA ILE A 308 1.28 12.91 13.47
C ILE A 308 1.81 12.02 12.34
N HIS A 309 2.57 10.99 12.70
CA HIS A 309 3.18 10.09 11.73
C HIS A 309 2.13 9.24 11.01
N GLU A 310 0.90 9.10 11.51
CA GLU A 310 -0.18 8.45 10.76
C GLU A 310 -0.46 9.12 9.39
N VAL A 311 -0.09 10.41 9.25
CA VAL A 311 -0.20 11.17 8.01
C VAL A 311 1.16 11.39 7.35
N THR A 312 2.24 11.54 8.13
CA THR A 312 3.57 11.87 7.60
C THR A 312 4.49 10.66 7.41
N GLU A 313 4.11 9.45 7.83
CA GLU A 313 4.90 8.20 7.80
C GLU A 313 5.61 8.00 6.45
N THR A 314 4.86 8.14 5.36
CA THR A 314 5.37 7.97 3.99
C THR A 314 6.57 8.87 3.66
N TRP A 315 6.70 10.01 4.31
CA TRP A 315 7.81 10.95 4.12
C TRP A 315 8.97 10.64 5.06
N HIS A 316 8.68 10.31 6.31
CA HIS A 316 9.69 9.90 7.29
C HIS A 316 10.37 8.58 6.91
N ASP A 317 9.65 7.64 6.30
CA ASP A 317 10.18 6.36 5.81
C ASP A 317 11.28 6.50 4.74
N GLN A 318 11.48 7.71 4.18
CA GLN A 318 12.51 7.98 3.17
C GLN A 318 13.87 8.36 3.78
N PHE A 319 13.95 8.51 5.11
CA PHE A 319 15.16 8.94 5.81
C PHE A 319 15.88 7.77 6.50
N GLY A 320 17.17 7.95 6.78
CA GLY A 320 17.97 7.03 7.60
C GLY A 320 18.64 5.88 6.85
N TRP A 321 18.15 5.45 5.68
CA TRP A 321 18.62 4.24 5.00
C TRP A 321 20.14 4.25 4.67
N GLU A 322 20.65 5.36 4.14
CA GLU A 322 22.08 5.48 3.82
C GLU A 322 22.95 5.41 5.09
N ASN A 323 22.51 6.05 6.18
CA ASN A 323 23.18 5.99 7.47
C ASN A 323 23.17 4.58 8.08
N GLN A 324 22.05 3.86 7.93
CA GLN A 324 21.94 2.46 8.36
C GLN A 324 23.01 1.60 7.65
N ALA A 325 23.08 1.69 6.31
CA ALA A 325 24.04 0.92 5.52
C ALA A 325 25.50 1.30 5.83
N ALA A 326 25.80 2.60 5.95
CA ALA A 326 27.14 3.09 6.28
C ALA A 326 27.60 2.63 7.68
N THR A 327 26.70 2.65 8.66
CA THR A 327 26.99 2.22 10.04
C THR A 327 27.26 0.71 10.10
N VAL A 328 26.40 -0.09 9.44
CA VAL A 328 26.59 -1.55 9.33
C VAL A 328 27.90 -1.87 8.59
N ALA A 329 28.23 -1.12 7.53
CA ALA A 329 29.50 -1.26 6.82
C ALA A 329 30.71 -1.00 7.74
N GLY A 330 30.64 0.01 8.61
CA GLY A 330 31.67 0.29 9.61
C GLY A 330 31.89 -0.89 10.57
N VAL A 331 30.83 -1.60 10.97
CA VAL A 331 30.97 -2.84 11.76
C VAL A 331 31.58 -3.96 10.91
N PHE A 332 31.07 -4.16 9.69
CA PHE A 332 31.51 -5.22 8.77
C PHE A 332 32.99 -5.10 8.37
N HIS A 333 33.49 -3.88 8.15
CA HIS A 333 34.89 -3.67 7.75
C HIS A 333 35.90 -3.84 8.88
N ARG A 334 35.45 -3.89 10.15
CA ARG A 334 36.29 -4.23 11.31
C ARG A 334 36.56 -5.74 11.41
N LEU A 335 35.76 -6.57 10.75
CA LEU A 335 35.93 -8.02 10.73
C LEU A 335 37.17 -8.43 9.93
N THR A 336 37.75 -9.58 10.27
CA THR A 336 38.83 -10.20 9.47
C THR A 336 38.33 -10.62 8.08
N PRO A 337 39.21 -10.81 7.09
CA PRO A 337 38.80 -11.30 5.76
C PRO A 337 38.07 -12.64 5.81
N GLU A 338 38.47 -13.58 6.68
CA GLU A 338 37.79 -14.86 6.84
C GLU A 338 36.37 -14.68 7.41
N GLU A 339 36.23 -13.83 8.43
CA GLU A 339 34.93 -13.51 9.04
C GLU A 339 33.98 -12.83 8.05
N ARG A 340 34.49 -11.89 7.25
CA ARG A 340 33.67 -11.21 6.23
C ARG A 340 33.11 -12.15 5.18
N ALA A 341 33.82 -13.23 4.87
CA ALA A 341 33.38 -14.19 3.86
C ALA A 341 32.12 -14.98 4.27
N ASP A 342 31.86 -15.10 5.58
CA ASP A 342 30.73 -15.88 6.13
C ASP A 342 29.77 -15.03 7.00
N CYS A 343 29.97 -13.72 7.06
CA CYS A 343 29.14 -12.82 7.87
C CYS A 343 27.80 -12.52 7.18
N ALA A 344 26.69 -12.85 7.86
CA ALA A 344 25.34 -12.49 7.45
C ALA A 344 24.97 -11.08 7.95
N ILE A 345 24.16 -10.34 7.19
CA ILE A 345 23.51 -9.12 7.69
C ILE A 345 22.05 -9.45 7.94
N ILE A 346 21.61 -9.42 9.19
CA ILE A 346 20.25 -9.79 9.59
C ILE A 346 19.47 -8.55 10.03
N THR A 347 18.29 -8.32 9.45
CA THR A 347 17.49 -7.12 9.75
C THR A 347 16.09 -7.45 10.25
N GLY A 348 15.55 -6.57 11.09
CA GLY A 348 14.24 -6.76 11.73
C GLY A 348 13.05 -6.58 10.81
N ASN A 349 13.19 -5.75 9.77
CA ASN A 349 12.13 -5.55 8.78
C ASN A 349 12.66 -5.39 7.34
N PHE A 350 11.71 -5.34 6.41
CA PHE A 350 11.96 -5.27 4.96
C PHE A 350 12.50 -3.91 4.48
N GLY A 351 12.20 -2.81 5.19
CA GLY A 351 12.75 -1.48 4.91
C GLY A 351 14.24 -1.43 5.25
N GLN A 352 14.60 -1.92 6.43
CA GLN A 352 15.99 -2.10 6.86
C GLN A 352 16.77 -3.02 5.91
N ALA A 353 16.19 -4.17 5.54
CA ALA A 353 16.80 -5.07 4.56
C ALA A 353 17.00 -4.36 3.21
N GLY A 354 16.00 -3.59 2.77
CA GLY A 354 16.06 -2.78 1.56
C GLY A 354 17.16 -1.71 1.59
N ALA A 355 17.41 -1.10 2.74
CA ALA A 355 18.50 -0.14 2.91
C ALA A 355 19.87 -0.79 2.65
N ILE A 356 20.10 -1.98 3.20
CA ILE A 356 21.33 -2.76 2.96
C ILE A 356 21.43 -3.21 1.51
N ASP A 357 20.37 -3.80 0.94
CA ASP A 357 20.41 -4.31 -0.44
C ASP A 357 20.56 -3.19 -1.49
N PHE A 358 20.12 -1.97 -1.18
CA PHE A 358 20.25 -0.82 -2.07
C PHE A 358 21.57 -0.06 -1.90
N PHE A 359 21.94 0.34 -0.67
CA PHE A 359 23.13 1.15 -0.41
C PHE A 359 24.38 0.31 -0.08
N GLY A 360 24.20 -0.87 0.49
CA GLY A 360 25.28 -1.76 0.91
C GLY A 360 26.25 -2.21 -0.19
N PRO A 361 25.84 -2.41 -1.46
CA PRO A 361 26.78 -2.75 -2.53
C PRO A 361 27.91 -1.74 -2.71
N ALA A 362 27.65 -0.44 -2.49
CA ALA A 362 28.68 0.60 -2.55
C ALA A 362 29.74 0.47 -1.45
N TYR A 363 29.38 -0.19 -0.34
CA TYR A 363 30.27 -0.50 0.78
C TYR A 363 30.83 -1.92 0.73
N GLY A 364 30.51 -2.72 -0.30
CA GLY A 364 30.92 -4.12 -0.40
C GLY A 364 30.23 -5.03 0.63
N LEU A 365 29.04 -4.66 1.10
CA LEU A 365 28.24 -5.51 1.99
C LEU A 365 27.59 -6.67 1.21
N PRO A 366 27.43 -7.85 1.84
CA PRO A 366 26.56 -8.89 1.31
C PRO A 366 25.09 -8.44 1.35
N ARG A 367 24.22 -9.19 0.67
CA ARG A 367 22.77 -8.96 0.75
C ARG A 367 22.25 -9.22 2.16
N ALA A 368 21.22 -8.46 2.55
CA ALA A 368 20.54 -8.65 3.81
C ALA A 368 19.69 -9.93 3.82
N THR A 369 19.55 -10.47 5.02
CA THR A 369 18.65 -11.55 5.37
C THR A 369 17.62 -10.98 6.33
N SER A 370 16.33 -11.16 6.05
CA SER A 370 15.27 -10.73 6.96
C SER A 370 14.18 -11.77 7.02
N ILE A 371 13.66 -11.97 8.22
CA ILE A 371 12.53 -12.85 8.45
C ILE A 371 11.20 -12.16 8.13
N HIS A 372 11.19 -10.93 7.61
CA HIS A 372 9.98 -10.13 7.41
C HIS A 372 9.52 -10.05 5.94
N GLN A 373 8.24 -10.32 5.70
CA GLN A 373 7.54 -10.25 4.40
C GLN A 373 8.23 -11.07 3.31
N ASN A 374 8.45 -10.50 2.13
CA ASN A 374 9.01 -11.23 0.99
C ASN A 374 10.43 -11.75 1.24
N TYR A 375 11.22 -11.12 2.12
CA TYR A 375 12.54 -11.65 2.47
C TYR A 375 12.45 -13.02 3.13
N PHE A 376 11.42 -13.28 3.94
CA PHE A 376 11.15 -14.62 4.47
C PHE A 376 10.96 -15.66 3.36
N LEU A 377 10.26 -15.30 2.29
CA LEU A 377 10.01 -16.19 1.16
C LEU A 377 11.26 -16.44 0.32
N TRP A 378 12.23 -15.54 0.34
CA TRP A 378 13.52 -15.69 -0.35
C TRP A 378 14.51 -16.57 0.40
N GLY A 379 14.31 -16.76 1.70
CA GLY A 379 15.12 -17.66 2.52
C GLY A 379 16.30 -16.98 3.22
N PRO A 380 17.06 -17.76 4.02
CA PRO A 380 18.13 -17.27 4.88
C PRO A 380 19.40 -16.82 4.14
N GLY A 381 19.44 -16.89 2.81
CA GLY A 381 20.65 -16.62 2.03
C GLY A 381 21.71 -17.74 2.13
N PRO A 382 22.93 -17.49 1.62
CA PRO A 382 23.99 -18.50 1.51
C PRO A 382 24.97 -18.53 2.70
N ALA A 383 24.93 -17.54 3.60
CA ALA A 383 25.84 -17.48 4.74
C ALA A 383 25.53 -18.60 5.73
N SER A 384 26.55 -19.15 6.40
CA SER A 384 26.33 -20.20 7.41
C SER A 384 25.48 -19.70 8.59
N GLY A 385 25.52 -18.38 8.81
CA GLY A 385 24.88 -17.69 9.92
C GLY A 385 25.67 -17.76 11.22
N ASN A 386 26.86 -18.38 11.26
CA ASN A 386 27.70 -18.45 12.46
C ASN A 386 28.21 -17.09 12.95
N LEU A 387 28.32 -16.14 12.03
CA LEU A 387 28.63 -14.75 12.29
C LEU A 387 27.56 -13.89 11.64
N ALA A 388 26.99 -12.96 12.40
CA ALA A 388 26.00 -12.03 11.87
C ALA A 388 26.17 -10.63 12.45
N ILE A 389 25.93 -9.63 11.61
CA ILE A 389 25.63 -8.27 12.06
C ILE A 389 24.12 -8.12 12.02
N ALA A 390 23.50 -7.95 13.18
CA ALA A 390 22.05 -7.86 13.32
C ALA A 390 21.63 -6.47 13.80
N TYR A 391 20.58 -5.91 13.20
CA TYR A 391 20.01 -4.65 13.68
C TYR A 391 18.49 -4.57 13.44
N GLY A 392 17.82 -3.73 14.22
CA GLY A 392 16.35 -3.67 14.25
C GLY A 392 15.70 -4.92 14.86
N ILE A 393 16.49 -5.76 15.53
CA ILE A 393 16.06 -6.98 16.21
C ILE A 393 16.45 -6.82 17.69
N GLY A 394 15.51 -7.13 18.59
CA GLY A 394 15.76 -7.06 20.03
C GLY A 394 16.83 -8.06 20.47
N GLN A 395 17.69 -7.64 21.42
CA GLN A 395 18.77 -8.46 21.97
C GLN A 395 18.28 -9.81 22.49
N ASP A 396 17.17 -9.83 23.24
CA ASP A 396 16.56 -11.04 23.78
C ASP A 396 16.33 -12.10 22.70
N PHE A 397 15.92 -11.68 21.51
CA PHE A 397 15.70 -12.58 20.37
C PHE A 397 17.00 -13.10 19.78
N LEU A 398 18.01 -12.23 19.65
CA LEU A 398 19.33 -12.63 19.17
C LEU A 398 19.98 -13.63 20.13
N GLU A 399 19.80 -13.45 21.44
CA GLU A 399 20.30 -14.39 22.46
C GLU A 399 19.61 -15.76 22.41
N VAL A 400 18.45 -15.89 21.75
CA VAL A 400 17.87 -17.22 21.44
C VAL A 400 18.65 -17.92 20.34
N LEU A 401 19.09 -17.18 19.34
CA LEU A 401 19.70 -17.70 18.11
C LEU A 401 21.21 -17.87 18.23
N PHE A 402 21.89 -17.00 19.00
CA PHE A 402 23.36 -16.92 19.07
C PHE A 402 23.85 -17.12 20.51
N GLU A 403 25.03 -17.72 20.69
CA GLU A 403 25.67 -17.85 22.01
C GLU A 403 26.22 -16.52 22.50
N ASP A 404 26.82 -15.73 21.60
CA ASP A 404 27.42 -14.43 21.92
C ASP A 404 26.71 -13.33 21.13
N VAL A 405 26.20 -12.32 21.85
CA VAL A 405 25.55 -11.13 21.29
C VAL A 405 26.22 -9.91 21.89
N GLU A 406 27.06 -9.24 21.09
CA GLU A 406 27.81 -8.06 21.51
C GLU A 406 27.19 -6.81 20.90
N HIS A 407 26.88 -5.81 21.72
CA HIS A 407 26.47 -4.50 21.21
C HIS A 407 27.66 -3.81 20.54
N ALA A 408 27.56 -3.56 19.23
CA ALA A 408 28.66 -3.01 18.44
C ALA A 408 28.55 -1.49 18.24
N THR A 409 27.33 -0.98 18.07
CA THR A 409 27.00 0.45 17.91
C THR A 409 25.48 0.67 17.90
N THR A 410 25.03 1.91 17.75
CA THR A 410 23.62 2.28 17.62
C THR A 410 23.46 3.26 16.46
N ILE A 411 22.43 3.04 15.63
CA ILE A 411 22.07 3.92 14.52
C ILE A 411 21.05 4.96 15.01
N TYR A 412 21.38 6.23 14.80
CA TYR A 412 20.49 7.35 15.09
C TYR A 412 20.02 8.03 13.81
N CYS A 413 18.81 8.58 13.87
CA CYS A 413 18.16 9.19 12.75
C CYS A 413 17.09 10.18 13.22
N ASP A 414 17.29 11.46 12.91
CA ASP A 414 16.47 12.55 13.44
C ASP A 414 15.09 12.66 12.77
N PHE A 415 14.99 12.21 11.51
CA PHE A 415 13.82 12.47 10.65
C PHE A 415 13.13 11.20 10.13
N CYS A 416 13.58 10.01 10.49
CA CYS A 416 12.86 8.80 10.12
C CYS A 416 11.73 8.51 11.11
N MET A 417 10.99 7.44 10.83
CA MET A 417 9.98 6.94 11.73
C MET A 417 10.57 6.64 13.11
N PRO A 418 9.83 6.87 14.21
CA PRO A 418 10.33 6.60 15.56
C PRO A 418 10.84 5.17 15.76
N PHE A 419 10.23 4.19 15.09
CA PHE A 419 10.65 2.77 15.15
C PHE A 419 11.88 2.44 14.29
N GLU A 420 12.37 3.38 13.47
CA GLU A 420 13.62 3.27 12.68
C GLU A 420 14.76 4.10 13.30
N ASN A 421 14.55 4.69 14.47
CA ASN A 421 15.57 5.41 15.24
C ASN A 421 16.04 4.57 16.44
N ASP A 422 17.20 4.91 16.99
CA ASP A 422 17.81 4.22 18.14
C ASP A 422 17.97 2.71 17.90
N LEU A 423 18.38 2.35 16.69
CA LEU A 423 18.50 0.94 16.29
C LEU A 423 19.85 0.41 16.76
N ALA A 424 19.83 -0.42 17.80
CA ALA A 424 21.00 -1.16 18.25
C ALA A 424 21.50 -2.12 17.15
N VAL A 425 22.81 -2.10 16.93
CA VAL A 425 23.53 -2.99 16.02
C VAL A 425 24.36 -3.95 16.85
N TYR A 426 24.14 -5.24 16.64
CA TYR A 426 24.80 -6.31 17.36
C TYR A 426 25.72 -7.11 16.45
N LEU A 427 26.89 -7.50 16.98
CA LEU A 427 27.72 -8.53 16.42
C LEU A 427 27.40 -9.85 17.12
N CYS A 428 26.88 -10.81 16.36
CA CYS A 428 26.38 -12.08 16.87
C CYS A 428 27.29 -13.21 16.40
N ARG A 429 27.68 -14.11 17.32
CA ARG A 429 28.58 -15.24 17.03
C ARG A 429 28.02 -16.54 17.57
N ASN A 430 28.52 -17.64 17.01
CA ASN A 430 28.23 -19.00 17.47
C ASN A 430 26.72 -19.28 17.41
N LEU A 431 26.22 -19.43 16.19
CA LEU A 431 24.81 -19.69 15.95
C LEU A 431 24.40 -21.04 16.56
N LYS A 432 23.43 -21.02 17.47
CA LYS A 432 22.95 -22.18 18.23
C LYS A 432 22.18 -23.17 17.36
N ILE A 433 21.49 -22.66 16.34
CA ILE A 433 20.63 -23.42 15.43
C ILE A 433 20.83 -22.84 14.04
N SER A 434 21.13 -23.68 13.05
CA SER A 434 21.32 -23.21 11.68
C SER A 434 20.13 -22.35 11.22
N LEU A 435 20.40 -21.28 10.48
CA LEU A 435 19.33 -20.40 9.99
C LEU A 435 18.35 -21.17 9.10
N HIS A 436 18.85 -22.15 8.35
CA HIS A 436 18.03 -23.03 7.51
C HIS A 436 17.05 -23.90 8.31
N ASP A 437 17.49 -24.46 9.45
CA ASP A 437 16.63 -25.29 10.31
C ASP A 437 15.62 -24.44 11.09
N ALA A 438 16.02 -23.23 11.53
CA ALA A 438 15.14 -22.30 12.23
C ALA A 438 14.15 -21.59 11.29
N TRP A 439 14.46 -21.48 9.99
CA TRP A 439 13.70 -20.67 9.04
C TRP A 439 12.20 -20.96 9.03
N PRO A 440 11.74 -22.23 8.95
CA PRO A 440 10.31 -22.52 8.91
C PRO A 440 9.53 -21.98 10.13
N GLU A 441 10.16 -21.94 11.29
CA GLU A 441 9.56 -21.46 12.54
C GLU A 441 9.38 -19.94 12.57
N PHE A 442 10.19 -19.20 11.81
CA PHE A 442 10.05 -17.75 11.68
C PHE A 442 8.80 -17.31 10.92
N ARG A 443 8.05 -18.23 10.29
CA ARG A 443 6.80 -17.90 9.59
C ARG A 443 5.80 -17.14 10.47
N ILE A 444 5.77 -17.45 11.77
CA ILE A 444 4.91 -16.79 12.77
C ILE A 444 5.21 -15.28 12.85
N ILE A 445 6.46 -14.90 12.58
CA ILE A 445 6.97 -13.52 12.62
C ILE A 445 6.87 -12.87 11.25
N ALA A 446 7.01 -13.65 10.19
CA ALA A 446 7.24 -13.11 8.85
C ALA A 446 6.15 -12.21 8.31
N PHE A 447 4.92 -12.39 8.78
CA PHE A 447 3.78 -11.60 8.33
C PHE A 447 3.24 -10.67 9.42
N SER A 448 3.97 -10.53 10.54
CA SER A 448 3.64 -9.59 11.61
C SER A 448 3.91 -8.17 11.14
N ASN A 449 3.11 -7.21 11.58
CA ASN A 449 3.31 -5.81 11.18
C ASN A 449 4.36 -5.09 12.03
N THR A 450 4.72 -5.64 13.20
CA THR A 450 5.62 -4.99 14.17
C THR A 450 7.01 -5.63 14.21
N GLY A 451 7.32 -6.57 13.30
CA GLY A 451 8.56 -7.33 13.36
C GLY A 451 8.64 -8.22 14.61
N VAL A 452 9.82 -8.29 15.23
CA VAL A 452 10.09 -9.12 16.41
C VAL A 452 9.70 -8.36 17.69
N SER A 453 8.56 -8.70 18.30
CA SER A 453 8.18 -8.22 19.65
C SER A 453 8.57 -9.23 20.74
N PRO A 454 8.62 -8.84 22.03
CA PRO A 454 8.91 -9.76 23.14
C PRO A 454 7.94 -10.95 23.22
N GLU A 455 6.65 -10.73 22.95
CA GLU A 455 5.64 -11.79 22.89
C GLU A 455 5.90 -12.78 21.74
N ILE A 456 6.36 -12.25 20.60
CA ILE A 456 6.74 -13.04 19.43
C ILE A 456 8.01 -13.85 19.73
N ALA A 457 8.99 -13.27 20.41
CA ALA A 457 10.19 -13.97 20.87
C ALA A 457 9.84 -15.14 21.80
N ALA A 458 8.90 -14.95 22.74
CA ALA A 458 8.43 -16.02 23.62
C ALA A 458 7.72 -17.17 22.88
N ARG A 459 6.92 -16.85 21.85
CA ARG A 459 6.27 -17.85 20.99
C ARG A 459 7.27 -18.61 20.13
N LEU A 460 8.25 -17.91 19.58
CA LEU A 460 9.32 -18.55 18.82
C LEU A 460 10.15 -19.46 19.73
N LEU A 461 10.44 -19.06 20.96
CA LEU A 461 11.12 -19.92 21.93
C LEU A 461 10.38 -21.24 22.18
N GLN A 462 9.05 -21.18 22.29
CA GLN A 462 8.23 -22.40 22.37
C GLN A 462 8.29 -23.22 21.09
N ALA A 463 8.23 -22.54 19.93
CA ALA A 463 8.32 -23.19 18.63
C ALA A 463 9.67 -23.89 18.46
N LEU A 464 10.79 -23.26 18.79
CA LEU A 464 12.13 -23.83 18.68
C LEU A 464 12.43 -24.90 19.74
N ALA A 465 11.64 -25.03 20.81
CA ALA A 465 11.90 -25.95 21.92
C ALA A 465 11.93 -27.45 21.53
N HIS A 466 11.41 -27.81 20.35
CA HIS A 466 11.48 -29.17 19.81
C HIS A 466 12.82 -29.49 19.12
N ILE A 467 13.63 -28.47 18.79
CA ILE A 467 14.93 -28.63 18.15
C ILE A 467 15.92 -29.19 19.20
N PRO A 468 16.52 -30.38 18.98
CA PRO A 468 17.24 -31.14 20.00
C PRO A 468 18.36 -30.37 20.73
N LEU A 469 18.99 -29.40 20.05
CA LEU A 469 20.06 -28.56 20.59
C LEU A 469 19.61 -27.71 21.78
N LEU A 470 18.34 -27.28 21.84
CA LEU A 470 17.79 -26.50 22.96
C LEU A 470 17.37 -27.36 24.16
N ARG A 471 17.08 -28.65 23.97
CA ARG A 471 16.69 -29.57 25.07
C ARG A 471 17.79 -29.85 26.07
N MET A 472 19.07 -29.79 25.66
CA MET A 472 20.19 -30.12 26.55
C MET A 472 20.47 -29.07 27.64
N ARG A 473 19.90 -27.86 27.56
CA ARG A 473 20.14 -26.79 28.55
C ARG A 473 19.04 -26.61 29.59
N GLY A 474 17.81 -27.06 29.33
CA GLY A 474 16.72 -27.02 30.32
C GLY A 474 16.96 -27.86 31.59
N GLN A 475 17.92 -28.79 31.55
CA GLN A 475 18.31 -29.60 32.71
C GLN A 475 19.52 -29.06 33.49
N LYS A 476 20.34 -28.17 32.92
CA LYS A 476 21.60 -27.73 33.57
C LYS A 476 21.46 -26.50 34.48
N THR A 477 20.36 -25.75 34.41
CA THR A 477 20.13 -24.56 35.26
C THR A 477 19.32 -24.83 36.54
N ARG A 478 18.97 -26.09 36.85
CA ARG A 478 18.17 -26.46 38.04
C ARG A 478 18.96 -27.12 39.19
N ARG A 479 20.30 -27.16 39.14
CA ARG A 479 21.14 -27.67 40.24
C ARG A 479 22.24 -26.68 40.60
N LYS A 480 21.91 -25.75 41.51
CA LYS A 480 22.77 -25.09 42.53
C LYS A 480 22.10 -23.78 42.95
N ARG A 481 21.07 -23.89 43.79
CA ARG A 481 20.59 -22.76 44.58
C ARG A 481 19.84 -23.23 45.82
N ASP A 482 20.43 -24.16 46.57
CA ASP A 482 19.93 -24.58 47.89
C ASP A 482 21.13 -24.93 48.78
N GLU A 483 21.85 -23.92 49.29
CA GLU A 483 22.61 -24.03 50.53
C GLU A 483 22.38 -22.74 51.33
N PRO A 484 21.88 -22.79 52.58
CA PRO A 484 21.68 -21.61 53.41
C PRO A 484 23.01 -21.13 54.01
N TRP A 485 23.17 -19.83 54.03
CA TRP A 485 24.23 -19.11 54.74
C TRP A 485 24.01 -19.24 56.25
N GLU A 486 24.93 -19.87 56.99
CA GLU A 486 24.97 -19.84 58.46
C GLU A 486 25.95 -18.75 58.93
N ASP A 487 25.44 -17.85 59.77
CA ASP A 487 26.20 -16.82 60.48
C ASP A 487 27.13 -17.42 61.54
N GLY A 488 28.36 -16.93 61.62
CA GLY A 488 29.33 -17.31 62.65
C GLY A 488 30.24 -16.14 63.04
N LYS A 489 29.87 -15.50 64.15
CA LYS A 489 30.63 -14.69 65.14
C LYS A 489 32.03 -14.17 64.80
#